data_AF-A0A2J8VT19-F1
#
_entry.id   AF-A0A2J8VT19-F1
#
_cell.length_a   1.000
_cell.length_b   1.000
_cell.length_c   1.000
_cell.angle_alpha   90.00
_cell.angle_beta   90.00
_cell.angle_gamma   90.00
#
_symmetry.space_group_name_H-M   'P 1'
#
loop_
_entity.id
_entity.type
_entity.pdbx_description
1 polymer ?
#
loop_
_entity_poly.entity_id
_entity_poly.type
_entity_poly.pdbx_seq_one_letter_code
_entity_poly.pdbx_strand_id
1 'polypeptide(L)'
;MPPVVGKKAKKGILERLNAGEIVIGDGGFVFALEKRGYVKAGPWTPEAAVEHPEAGASIIGVNCHFDPTISLKTVKLMKEGLEAARLKAHLMSQPLAYHTPDCNKQGFIDLPEFPFGLEPRVATRWDIQKYAREAYNMGIRYIGGCCGFEPYHIRAIAEELAPERGFLPPASEKHGSWGSALDMHTKPWVRARARKEYWENLRIASGRPYNPSMSKPDGWGVTKGTAELMQQKEATTEQQLKELFEKQKFKLQ
;
A
#
# COMPACT_ATOMS: atom_id res chain seq x y z
N MET A 1 -27.81 19.50 36.73
CA MET A 1 -26.78 18.87 35.87
C MET A 1 -27.47 18.43 34.58
N PRO A 2 -26.95 18.75 33.39
CA PRO A 2 -27.51 18.21 32.16
C PRO A 2 -27.26 16.70 32.08
N PRO A 3 -28.13 15.92 31.41
CA PRO A 3 -27.96 14.47 31.33
C PRO A 3 -26.69 14.15 30.55
N VAL A 4 -25.84 13.29 31.11
CA VAL A 4 -24.71 12.70 30.39
C VAL A 4 -25.29 11.79 29.32
N VAL A 5 -25.29 12.26 28.07
CA VAL A 5 -25.68 11.46 26.91
C VAL A 5 -24.70 10.29 26.82
N GLY A 6 -25.19 9.07 27.12
CA GLY A 6 -24.39 7.86 27.02
C GLY A 6 -23.77 7.74 25.64
N LYS A 7 -22.44 7.58 25.57
CA LYS A 7 -21.74 7.29 24.30
C LYS A 7 -22.37 6.04 23.70
N LYS A 8 -23.03 6.17 22.54
CA LYS A 8 -23.42 5.01 21.71
C LYS A 8 -22.20 4.11 21.53
N ALA A 9 -22.38 2.80 21.73
CA ALA A 9 -21.35 1.82 21.47
C ALA A 9 -20.84 1.99 20.02
N LYS A 10 -19.52 2.06 19.85
CA LYS A 10 -18.91 2.17 18.51
C LYS A 10 -19.10 0.83 17.79
N LYS A 11 -19.62 0.86 16.57
CA LYS A 11 -19.76 -0.33 15.72
C LYS A 11 -18.41 -1.02 15.51
N GLY A 12 -18.41 -2.35 15.51
CA GLY A 12 -17.23 -3.17 15.20
C GLY A 12 -16.84 -3.09 13.72
N ILE A 13 -15.61 -3.47 13.37
CA ILE A 13 -15.14 -3.39 11.97
C ILE A 13 -15.98 -4.27 11.02
N LEU A 14 -16.34 -5.48 11.44
CA LEU A 14 -17.17 -6.39 10.65
C LEU A 14 -18.59 -5.85 10.47
N GLU A 15 -19.17 -5.25 11.51
CA GLU A 15 -20.50 -4.62 11.41
C GLU A 15 -20.52 -3.49 10.39
N ARG A 16 -19.46 -2.68 10.37
CA ARG A 16 -19.30 -1.57 9.42
C ARG A 16 -19.13 -2.08 7.99
N LEU A 17 -18.26 -3.06 7.78
CA LEU A 17 -18.03 -3.67 6.47
C LEU A 17 -19.29 -4.41 5.96
N ASN A 18 -20.00 -5.13 6.83
CA ASN A 18 -21.29 -5.77 6.50
C ASN A 18 -22.36 -4.74 6.13
N ALA A 19 -22.32 -3.53 6.69
CA ALA A 19 -23.17 -2.41 6.30
C ALA A 19 -22.70 -1.71 5.00
N GLY A 20 -21.65 -2.22 4.33
CA GLY A 20 -21.11 -1.65 3.10
C GLY A 20 -20.24 -0.41 3.31
N GLU A 21 -19.90 -0.06 4.55
CA GLU A 21 -19.06 1.10 4.85
C GLU A 21 -17.64 0.93 4.28
N ILE A 22 -17.07 2.03 3.77
CA ILE A 22 -15.66 2.09 3.37
C ILE A 22 -14.82 2.40 4.62
N VAL A 23 -13.97 1.46 5.00
CA VAL A 23 -13.00 1.57 6.08
C VAL A 23 -11.65 1.98 5.50
N ILE A 24 -11.06 3.03 6.08
CA ILE A 24 -9.72 3.51 5.73
C ILE A 24 -8.80 3.24 6.91
N GLY A 25 -7.61 2.70 6.66
CA GLY A 25 -6.61 2.47 7.70
C GLY A 25 -5.19 2.32 7.15
N ASP A 26 -4.18 2.60 7.98
CA ASP A 26 -2.76 2.44 7.62
C ASP A 26 -2.22 1.05 8.01
N GLY A 27 -1.07 0.65 7.47
CA GLY A 27 -0.45 -0.65 7.68
C GLY A 27 0.08 -0.85 9.11
N GLY A 28 0.35 0.23 9.84
CA GLY A 28 0.63 0.18 11.28
C GLY A 28 -0.55 -0.38 12.07
N PHE A 29 -1.79 -0.17 11.60
CA PHE A 29 -2.96 -0.82 12.18
C PHE A 29 -2.94 -2.33 12.02
N VAL A 30 -2.46 -2.89 10.89
CA VAL A 30 -2.33 -4.35 10.72
C VAL A 30 -1.32 -4.92 11.70
N PHE A 31 -0.17 -4.27 11.88
CA PHE A 31 0.79 -4.67 12.90
C PHE A 31 0.21 -4.59 14.32
N ALA A 32 -0.60 -3.56 14.62
CA ALA A 32 -1.26 -3.43 15.91
C ALA A 32 -2.34 -4.50 16.13
N LEU A 33 -3.09 -4.85 15.08
CA LEU A 33 -4.06 -5.95 15.12
C LEU A 33 -3.38 -7.30 15.29
N GLU A 34 -2.25 -7.52 14.61
CA GLU A 34 -1.46 -8.75 14.72
C GLU A 34 -0.91 -8.92 16.14
N LYS A 35 -0.30 -7.88 16.72
CA LYS A 35 0.17 -7.89 18.12
C LYS A 35 -0.94 -8.18 19.13
N ARG A 36 -2.20 -7.89 18.78
CA ARG A 36 -3.39 -8.15 19.60
C ARG A 36 -4.08 -9.48 19.26
N GLY A 37 -3.55 -10.25 18.31
CA GLY A 37 -4.08 -11.55 17.91
C GLY A 37 -5.34 -11.51 17.04
N TYR A 38 -5.70 -10.33 16.48
CA TYR A 38 -6.90 -10.19 15.65
C TYR A 38 -6.69 -10.60 14.19
N VAL A 39 -5.45 -10.50 13.70
CA VAL A 39 -5.05 -10.91 12.34
C VAL A 39 -3.70 -11.61 12.43
N LYS A 40 -3.40 -12.46 11.46
CA LYS A 40 -2.06 -13.04 11.29
C LYS A 40 -1.53 -12.57 9.94
N ALA A 41 -0.50 -11.72 9.95
CA ALA A 41 0.16 -11.36 8.71
C ALA A 41 0.98 -12.57 8.26
N GLY A 42 0.78 -12.99 7.01
CA GLY A 42 1.42 -14.17 6.46
C GLY A 42 1.99 -13.87 5.08
N PRO A 43 3.22 -14.32 4.78
CA PRO A 43 3.75 -14.24 3.42
C PRO A 43 2.96 -15.09 2.41
N TRP A 44 1.96 -15.85 2.88
CA TRP A 44 1.13 -16.78 2.11
C TRP A 44 -0.35 -16.41 2.10
N THR A 45 -0.74 -15.26 2.64
CA THR A 45 -2.17 -14.86 2.66
C THR A 45 -2.77 -14.76 1.25
N PRO A 46 -2.06 -14.24 0.22
CA PRO A 46 -2.55 -14.28 -1.16
C PRO A 46 -2.70 -15.70 -1.70
N GLU A 47 -1.71 -16.56 -1.48
CA GLU A 47 -1.71 -17.96 -1.93
C GLU A 47 -2.80 -18.76 -1.24
N ALA A 48 -2.90 -18.67 0.09
CA ALA A 48 -3.94 -19.35 0.87
C ALA A 48 -5.34 -18.87 0.49
N ALA A 49 -5.54 -17.58 0.21
CA ALA A 49 -6.84 -17.08 -0.24
C ALA A 49 -7.25 -17.61 -1.62
N VAL A 50 -6.28 -17.97 -2.46
CA VAL A 50 -6.52 -18.50 -3.81
C VAL A 50 -6.62 -20.04 -3.79
N GLU A 51 -5.70 -20.71 -3.10
CA GLU A 51 -5.56 -22.17 -3.07
C GLU A 51 -6.40 -22.84 -1.97
N HIS A 52 -6.66 -22.14 -0.86
CA HIS A 52 -7.37 -22.63 0.33
C HIS A 52 -8.36 -21.59 0.89
N PRO A 53 -9.30 -21.08 0.07
CA PRO A 53 -10.19 -19.99 0.47
C PRO A 53 -11.09 -20.35 1.68
N GLU A 54 -11.29 -21.64 1.97
CA GLU A 54 -12.02 -22.15 3.13
C GLU A 54 -11.34 -21.91 4.48
N ALA A 55 -10.08 -21.46 4.49
CA ALA A 55 -9.28 -21.25 5.70
C ALA A 55 -9.82 -20.16 6.66
N GLY A 56 -10.92 -19.46 6.32
CA GLY A 56 -11.83 -18.90 7.33
C GLY A 56 -11.59 -17.45 7.79
N ALA A 57 -11.03 -16.57 6.95
CA ALA A 57 -10.86 -15.16 7.30
C ALA A 57 -12.04 -14.28 6.83
N SER A 58 -12.62 -13.47 7.73
CA SER A 58 -13.73 -12.56 7.40
C SER A 58 -13.30 -11.34 6.56
N ILE A 59 -12.01 -10.98 6.61
CA ILE A 59 -11.37 -9.94 5.80
C ILE A 59 -10.09 -10.54 5.23
N ILE A 60 -9.93 -10.50 3.91
CA ILE A 60 -8.72 -10.96 3.22
C ILE A 60 -8.18 -9.88 2.29
N GLY A 61 -6.87 -9.89 2.06
CA GLY A 61 -6.26 -8.91 1.19
C GLY A 61 -4.74 -8.99 1.21
N VAL A 62 -4.11 -7.93 0.70
CA VAL A 62 -2.66 -7.82 0.61
C VAL A 62 -2.16 -6.56 1.29
N ASN A 63 -0.95 -6.61 1.87
CA ASN A 63 -0.25 -5.44 2.36
C ASN A 63 1.26 -5.49 2.08
N CYS A 64 1.89 -4.32 2.03
CA CYS A 64 3.34 -4.14 1.87
C CYS A 64 3.89 -4.69 0.54
N HIS A 65 5.23 -4.77 0.44
CA HIS A 65 6.10 -5.36 -0.59
C HIS A 65 5.93 -4.88 -2.04
N PHE A 66 4.73 -4.53 -2.46
CA PHE A 66 4.35 -4.19 -3.82
C PHE A 66 3.60 -2.87 -3.87
N ASP A 67 3.78 -2.15 -4.97
CA ASP A 67 3.06 -0.93 -5.28
C ASP A 67 1.53 -1.13 -5.41
N PRO A 68 0.75 -0.05 -5.53
CA PRO A 68 -0.70 -0.13 -5.64
C PRO A 68 -1.19 -0.94 -6.85
N THR A 69 -0.49 -0.88 -7.98
CA THR A 69 -0.91 -1.54 -9.22
C THR A 69 -0.79 -3.06 -9.09
N ILE A 70 0.36 -3.54 -8.61
CA ILE A 70 0.58 -4.97 -8.40
C ILE A 70 -0.33 -5.48 -7.29
N SER A 71 -0.48 -4.72 -6.20
CA SER A 71 -1.36 -5.10 -5.08
C SER A 71 -2.81 -5.31 -5.52
N LEU A 72 -3.36 -4.42 -6.36
CA LEU A 72 -4.73 -4.58 -6.88
C LEU A 72 -4.87 -5.78 -7.83
N LYS A 73 -3.85 -6.09 -8.64
CA LYS A 73 -3.85 -7.33 -9.45
C LYS A 73 -3.94 -8.57 -8.58
N THR A 74 -3.19 -8.61 -7.48
CA THR A 74 -3.24 -9.74 -6.54
C THR A 74 -4.59 -9.85 -5.84
N VAL A 75 -5.17 -8.75 -5.38
CA VAL A 75 -6.51 -8.78 -4.77
C VAL A 75 -7.58 -9.23 -5.77
N LYS A 76 -7.44 -8.88 -7.06
CA LYS A 76 -8.32 -9.40 -8.11
C LYS A 76 -8.25 -10.93 -8.22
N LEU A 77 -7.04 -11.52 -8.20
CA LEU A 77 -6.87 -12.98 -8.21
C LEU A 77 -7.49 -13.62 -6.96
N MET A 78 -7.29 -13.03 -5.77
CA MET A 78 -7.91 -13.51 -4.53
C MET A 78 -9.44 -13.46 -4.61
N LYS A 79 -10.00 -12.40 -5.19
CA LYS A 79 -11.44 -12.27 -5.42
C LYS A 79 -11.97 -13.35 -6.36
N GLU A 80 -11.29 -13.61 -7.47
CA GLU A 80 -11.66 -14.66 -8.43
C GLU A 80 -11.62 -16.06 -7.77
N GLY A 81 -10.63 -16.32 -6.91
CA GLY A 81 -10.54 -17.55 -6.11
C GLY A 81 -11.72 -17.73 -5.15
N LEU A 82 -12.08 -16.68 -4.40
CA LEU A 82 -13.26 -16.69 -3.53
C LEU A 82 -14.55 -16.95 -4.32
N GLU A 83 -14.73 -16.28 -5.46
CA GLU A 83 -15.91 -16.41 -6.30
C GLU A 83 -16.05 -17.83 -6.85
N ALA A 84 -14.95 -18.42 -7.34
CA ALA A 84 -14.91 -19.80 -7.81
C ALA A 84 -15.26 -20.81 -6.71
N ALA A 85 -14.79 -20.56 -5.47
CA ALA A 85 -15.11 -21.37 -4.30
C ALA A 85 -16.48 -21.06 -3.68
N ARG A 86 -17.22 -20.07 -4.20
CA ARG A 86 -18.51 -19.56 -3.65
C ARG A 86 -18.41 -19.10 -2.20
N LEU A 87 -17.25 -18.60 -1.80
CA LEU A 87 -17.00 -18.09 -0.45
C LEU A 87 -17.12 -16.57 -0.43
N LYS A 88 -17.48 -16.03 0.73
CA LYS A 88 -17.60 -14.59 0.96
C LYS A 88 -16.61 -14.13 2.01
N ALA A 89 -15.82 -13.13 1.67
CA ALA A 89 -15.01 -12.36 2.60
C ALA A 89 -14.95 -10.90 2.16
N HIS A 90 -14.70 -10.00 3.09
CA HIS A 90 -14.43 -8.60 2.76
C HIS A 90 -13.02 -8.48 2.17
N LEU A 91 -12.86 -7.63 1.17
CA LEU A 91 -11.57 -7.40 0.53
C LEU A 91 -10.84 -6.20 1.13
N MET A 92 -9.52 -6.34 1.23
CA MET A 92 -8.59 -5.38 1.81
C MET A 92 -7.38 -5.13 0.90
N SER A 93 -6.86 -3.91 0.89
CA SER A 93 -5.60 -3.58 0.23
C SER A 93 -4.85 -2.49 0.99
N GLN A 94 -3.56 -2.71 1.25
CA GLN A 94 -2.65 -1.75 1.87
C GLN A 94 -1.25 -1.81 1.22
N PRO A 95 -1.11 -1.31 -0.02
CA PRO A 95 0.14 -1.40 -0.79
C PRO A 95 1.25 -0.53 -0.21
N LEU A 96 2.45 -0.61 -0.79
CA LEU A 96 3.46 0.43 -0.65
C LEU A 96 2.99 1.75 -1.29
N ALA A 97 3.46 2.88 -0.78
CA ALA A 97 3.43 4.15 -1.54
C ALA A 97 4.75 4.38 -2.28
N TYR A 98 5.40 3.30 -2.73
CA TYR A 98 6.54 3.34 -3.63
C TYR A 98 6.14 2.67 -4.93
N HIS A 99 6.45 3.28 -6.06
CA HIS A 99 6.31 2.67 -7.39
C HIS A 99 7.40 1.61 -7.56
N THR A 100 7.00 0.37 -7.81
CA THR A 100 7.91 -0.79 -7.84
C THR A 100 7.64 -1.69 -9.06
N PRO A 101 7.64 -1.15 -10.29
CA PRO A 101 7.40 -1.94 -11.51
C PRO A 101 8.49 -2.99 -11.78
N ASP A 102 9.63 -2.84 -11.12
CA ASP A 102 10.86 -3.62 -11.24
C ASP A 102 11.05 -4.64 -10.11
N CYS A 103 10.08 -4.79 -9.20
CA CYS A 103 10.09 -5.84 -8.19
C CYS A 103 10.03 -7.24 -8.80
N ASN A 104 10.79 -8.17 -8.21
CA ASN A 104 10.57 -9.60 -8.36
C ASN A 104 9.50 -10.08 -7.35
N LYS A 105 9.32 -11.40 -7.21
CA LYS A 105 8.38 -12.01 -6.26
C LYS A 105 8.65 -11.74 -4.77
N GLN A 106 9.85 -11.30 -4.40
CA GLN A 106 10.20 -10.94 -3.02
C GLN A 106 9.76 -9.51 -2.66
N GLY A 107 9.37 -8.71 -3.65
CA GLY A 107 8.97 -7.32 -3.46
C GLY A 107 10.15 -6.38 -3.26
N PHE A 108 9.85 -5.19 -2.73
CA PHE A 108 10.78 -4.06 -2.73
C PHE A 108 12.02 -4.20 -1.84
N ILE A 109 12.08 -5.20 -0.96
CA ILE A 109 13.24 -5.43 -0.09
C ILE A 109 14.48 -5.83 -0.91
N ASP A 110 14.26 -6.55 -2.02
CA ASP A 110 15.31 -6.93 -2.95
C ASP A 110 15.71 -5.78 -3.88
N LEU A 111 15.00 -4.64 -3.89
CA LEU A 111 15.42 -3.51 -4.71
C LEU A 111 16.69 -2.88 -4.11
N PRO A 112 17.71 -2.54 -4.93
CA PRO A 112 18.97 -1.96 -4.44
C PRO A 112 18.80 -0.68 -3.61
N GLU A 113 17.69 0.03 -3.82
CA GLU A 113 17.37 1.27 -3.11
C GLU A 113 16.82 1.04 -1.70
N PHE A 114 16.46 -0.18 -1.31
CA PHE A 114 15.90 -0.44 0.01
C PHE A 114 16.98 -0.34 1.12
N PRO A 115 16.70 0.35 2.26
CA PRO A 115 15.55 1.23 2.52
C PRO A 115 15.86 2.72 2.27
N PHE A 116 17.09 3.10 1.92
CA PHE A 116 17.59 4.49 2.00
C PHE A 116 17.69 5.26 0.67
N GLY A 117 17.16 4.72 -0.43
CA GLY A 117 17.15 5.36 -1.75
C GLY A 117 15.78 5.35 -2.44
N LEU A 118 14.70 5.13 -1.68
CA LEU A 118 13.34 4.94 -2.20
C LEU A 118 12.61 6.25 -2.52
N GLU A 119 13.18 7.41 -2.19
CA GLU A 119 12.58 8.74 -2.38
C GLU A 119 12.06 9.00 -3.81
N PRO A 120 12.75 8.62 -4.91
CA PRO A 120 12.24 8.83 -6.26
C PRO A 120 10.96 8.04 -6.56
N ARG A 121 10.67 7.00 -5.79
CA ARG A 121 9.56 6.06 -6.04
C ARG A 121 8.29 6.48 -5.31
N VAL A 122 8.34 7.46 -4.40
CA VAL A 122 7.19 7.85 -3.58
C VAL A 122 6.00 8.25 -4.46
N ALA A 123 4.86 7.61 -4.22
CA ALA A 123 3.60 7.90 -4.89
C ALA A 123 3.18 9.35 -4.60
N THR A 124 2.50 9.96 -5.56
CA THR A 124 1.84 11.25 -5.34
C THR A 124 0.45 11.04 -4.74
N ARG A 125 -0.17 12.12 -4.25
CA ARG A 125 -1.58 12.06 -3.85
C ARG A 125 -2.50 11.67 -5.01
N TRP A 126 -2.14 12.01 -6.24
CA TRP A 126 -2.92 11.69 -7.44
C TRP A 126 -2.83 10.20 -7.78
N ASP A 127 -1.65 9.60 -7.62
CA ASP A 127 -1.46 8.14 -7.73
C ASP A 127 -2.34 7.41 -6.69
N ILE A 128 -2.42 7.94 -5.47
CA ILE A 128 -3.23 7.35 -4.41
C ILE A 128 -4.74 7.56 -4.62
N GLN A 129 -5.19 8.69 -5.18
CA GLN A 129 -6.58 8.87 -5.60
C GLN A 129 -6.95 7.85 -6.69
N LYS A 130 -6.10 7.69 -7.72
CA LYS A 130 -6.30 6.67 -8.75
C LYS A 130 -6.42 5.27 -8.14
N TYR A 131 -5.46 4.89 -7.28
CA TYR A 131 -5.50 3.62 -6.55
C TYR A 131 -6.80 3.43 -5.75
N ALA A 132 -7.23 4.43 -4.98
CA ALA A 132 -8.42 4.35 -4.15
C ALA A 132 -9.68 4.14 -4.99
N ARG A 133 -9.80 4.83 -6.12
CA ARG A 133 -10.90 4.66 -7.08
C ARG A 133 -10.90 3.25 -7.68
N GLU A 134 -9.75 2.77 -8.14
CA GLU A 134 -9.62 1.42 -8.70
C GLU A 134 -9.94 0.33 -7.66
N ALA A 135 -9.43 0.47 -6.44
CA ALA A 135 -9.71 -0.42 -5.32
C ALA A 135 -11.21 -0.47 -5.00
N TYR A 136 -11.86 0.69 -4.88
CA TYR A 136 -13.28 0.78 -4.59
C TYR A 136 -14.14 0.13 -5.68
N ASN A 137 -13.83 0.41 -6.95
CA ASN A 137 -14.53 -0.16 -8.10
C ASN A 137 -14.39 -1.69 -8.18
N MET A 138 -13.27 -2.24 -7.70
CA MET A 138 -13.04 -3.69 -7.61
C MET A 138 -13.88 -4.38 -6.51
N GLY A 139 -14.47 -3.60 -5.59
CA GLY A 139 -15.24 -4.11 -4.45
C GLY A 139 -14.45 -4.12 -3.14
N ILE A 140 -13.24 -3.57 -3.11
CA ILE A 140 -12.46 -3.42 -1.87
C ILE A 140 -13.15 -2.39 -0.99
N ARG A 141 -13.33 -2.73 0.29
CA ARG A 141 -13.97 -1.85 1.28
C ARG A 141 -13.09 -1.52 2.46
N TYR A 142 -11.98 -2.23 2.63
CA TYR A 142 -10.89 -1.81 3.48
C TYR A 142 -9.70 -1.35 2.61
N ILE A 143 -9.60 -0.03 2.42
CA ILE A 143 -8.60 0.58 1.52
C ILE A 143 -7.62 1.41 2.36
N GLY A 144 -6.33 1.14 2.21
CA GLY A 144 -5.32 1.72 3.05
C GLY A 144 -3.94 1.77 2.41
N GLY A 145 -2.90 1.72 3.22
CA GLY A 145 -1.52 1.75 2.73
C GLY A 145 -0.49 1.41 3.79
N CYS A 146 0.69 0.94 3.38
CA CYS A 146 1.76 0.42 4.22
C CYS A 146 3.01 1.32 4.16
N CYS A 147 4.21 0.78 3.90
CA CYS A 147 5.44 1.56 3.92
C CYS A 147 5.42 2.68 2.86
N GLY A 148 5.88 3.87 3.26
CA GLY A 148 5.85 5.09 2.44
C GLY A 148 4.52 5.85 2.48
N PHE A 149 3.44 5.28 3.03
CA PHE A 149 2.22 6.05 3.22
C PHE A 149 2.42 7.11 4.31
N GLU A 150 2.08 8.34 3.95
CA GLU A 150 2.17 9.51 4.80
C GLU A 150 0.73 10.02 5.04
N PRO A 151 0.50 10.93 6.00
CA PRO A 151 -0.85 11.42 6.30
C PRO A 151 -1.61 11.95 5.07
N TYR A 152 -0.91 12.57 4.12
CA TYR A 152 -1.53 13.10 2.90
C TYR A 152 -1.93 12.02 1.89
N HIS A 153 -1.29 10.85 1.92
CA HIS A 153 -1.70 9.67 1.14
C HIS A 153 -3.02 9.12 1.68
N ILE A 154 -3.15 8.97 3.00
CA ILE A 154 -4.40 8.55 3.63
C ILE A 154 -5.52 9.57 3.37
N ARG A 155 -5.21 10.87 3.42
CA ARG A 155 -6.17 11.92 3.03
C ARG A 155 -6.60 11.75 1.57
N ALA A 156 -5.71 11.43 0.64
CA ALA A 156 -6.04 11.24 -0.77
C ALA A 156 -7.07 10.11 -0.99
N ILE A 157 -6.94 8.97 -0.28
CA ILE A 157 -7.94 7.89 -0.29
C ILE A 157 -9.30 8.44 0.17
N ALA A 158 -9.29 9.15 1.31
CA ALA A 158 -10.50 9.68 1.92
C ALA A 158 -11.19 10.77 1.08
N GLU A 159 -10.41 11.60 0.38
CA GLU A 159 -10.90 12.64 -0.53
C GLU A 159 -11.48 12.05 -1.82
N GLU A 160 -10.80 11.06 -2.42
CA GLU A 160 -11.31 10.38 -3.61
C GLU A 160 -12.64 9.69 -3.36
N LEU A 161 -12.78 9.06 -2.19
CA LEU A 161 -13.98 8.30 -1.80
C LEU A 161 -14.96 9.12 -0.95
N ALA A 162 -14.76 10.44 -0.85
CA ALA A 162 -15.67 11.31 -0.12
C ALA A 162 -17.11 11.30 -0.68
N PRO A 163 -17.34 11.26 -2.01
CA PRO A 163 -18.69 11.14 -2.55
C PRO A 163 -19.44 9.88 -2.09
N GLU A 164 -18.74 8.75 -2.00
CA GLU A 164 -19.31 7.47 -1.56
C GLU A 164 -19.49 7.40 -0.05
N ARG A 165 -18.64 8.11 0.71
CA ARG A 165 -18.67 8.12 2.19
C ARG A 165 -19.60 9.19 2.75
N GLY A 166 -19.91 10.22 1.96
CA GLY A 166 -20.74 11.36 2.36
C GLY A 166 -20.02 12.40 3.23
N PHE A 167 -18.69 12.33 3.38
CA PHE A 167 -17.91 13.30 4.15
C PHE A 167 -16.44 13.36 3.73
N LEU A 168 -15.82 14.52 3.97
CA LEU A 168 -14.37 14.72 3.87
C LEU A 168 -13.70 14.49 5.21
N PRO A 169 -12.42 14.03 5.25
CA PRO A 169 -11.68 13.95 6.50
C PRO A 169 -11.33 15.35 7.04
N PRO A 170 -11.11 15.52 8.36
CA PRO A 170 -10.71 16.81 8.94
C PRO A 170 -9.46 17.42 8.29
N ALA A 171 -8.52 16.57 7.85
CA ALA A 171 -7.30 17.01 7.16
C ALA A 171 -7.55 17.73 5.82
N SER A 172 -8.76 17.63 5.26
CA SER A 172 -9.15 18.36 4.04
C SER A 172 -9.46 19.83 4.29
N GLU A 173 -9.63 20.28 5.54
CA GLU A 173 -9.78 21.71 5.86
C GLU A 173 -8.55 22.55 5.44
N LYS A 174 -7.37 21.91 5.34
CA LYS A 174 -6.11 22.53 4.89
C LYS A 174 -5.73 22.11 3.47
N HIS A 175 -6.69 21.66 2.68
CA HIS A 175 -6.48 21.18 1.33
C HIS A 175 -7.59 21.65 0.39
N GLY A 176 -7.30 21.67 -0.90
CA GLY A 176 -8.27 21.96 -1.95
C GLY A 176 -8.30 20.81 -2.95
N SER A 177 -9.50 20.43 -3.40
CA SER A 177 -9.71 19.42 -4.44
C SER A 177 -8.87 19.71 -5.67
N TRP A 178 -8.13 18.71 -6.16
CA TRP A 178 -7.36 18.75 -7.42
C TRP A 178 -6.51 20.02 -7.64
N GLY A 179 -5.89 20.52 -6.57
CA GLY A 179 -5.00 21.68 -6.63
C GLY A 179 -5.73 23.03 -6.63
N SER A 180 -7.02 23.06 -6.27
CA SER A 180 -7.82 24.30 -6.22
C SER A 180 -7.21 25.41 -5.37
N ALA A 181 -6.41 25.10 -4.34
CA ALA A 181 -5.67 26.12 -3.59
C ALA A 181 -4.67 26.96 -4.43
N LEU A 182 -4.42 26.58 -5.68
CA LEU A 182 -3.57 27.33 -6.62
C LEU A 182 -4.35 28.37 -7.45
N ASP A 183 -5.69 28.40 -7.35
CA ASP A 183 -6.59 29.24 -8.14
C ASP A 183 -6.32 30.75 -8.02
N MET A 184 -5.84 31.22 -6.87
CA MET A 184 -5.56 32.63 -6.60
C MET A 184 -4.08 32.99 -6.71
N HIS A 185 -3.24 32.05 -7.18
CA HIS A 185 -1.81 32.31 -7.33
C HIS A 185 -1.54 33.43 -8.35
N THR A 186 -0.54 34.30 -8.15
CA THR A 186 -0.28 35.46 -9.04
C THR A 186 0.07 35.08 -10.49
N LYS A 187 0.79 33.98 -10.68
CA LYS A 187 1.23 33.45 -12.00
C LYS A 187 0.11 32.68 -12.74
N PRO A 188 -0.27 33.06 -13.98
CA PRO A 188 -1.34 32.40 -14.74
C PRO A 188 -1.12 30.89 -14.97
N TRP A 189 0.11 30.48 -15.31
CA TRP A 189 0.44 29.06 -15.53
C TRP A 189 0.45 28.21 -14.26
N VAL A 190 0.44 28.82 -13.07
CA VAL A 190 0.25 28.10 -11.79
C VAL A 190 -1.24 27.88 -11.54
N ARG A 191 -2.07 28.90 -11.75
CA ARG A 191 -3.54 28.78 -11.68
C ARG A 191 -4.08 27.75 -12.65
N ALA A 192 -3.53 27.69 -13.87
CA ALA A 192 -3.93 26.72 -14.90
C ALA A 192 -3.75 25.24 -14.47
N ARG A 193 -3.02 24.98 -13.38
CA ARG A 193 -2.83 23.65 -12.79
C ARG A 193 -3.94 23.27 -11.82
N ALA A 194 -4.79 24.20 -11.38
CA ALA A 194 -5.84 23.99 -10.38
C ALA A 194 -7.04 23.20 -10.94
N ARG A 195 -6.77 22.04 -11.54
CA ARG A 195 -7.77 21.21 -12.24
C ARG A 195 -7.34 19.75 -12.26
N LYS A 196 -8.33 18.86 -12.17
CA LYS A 196 -8.12 17.40 -12.17
C LYS A 196 -7.31 16.94 -13.38
N GLU A 197 -7.77 17.33 -14.56
CA GLU A 197 -7.19 16.94 -15.84
C GLU A 197 -5.69 17.28 -15.96
N TYR A 198 -5.22 18.36 -15.32
CA TYR A 198 -3.78 18.68 -15.32
C TYR A 198 -3.00 17.65 -14.51
N TRP A 199 -3.37 17.42 -13.26
CA TRP A 199 -2.61 16.57 -12.34
C TRP A 199 -2.76 15.07 -12.63
N GLU A 200 -3.92 14.64 -13.12
CA GLU A 200 -4.19 13.25 -13.49
C GLU A 200 -3.35 12.81 -14.71
N ASN A 201 -3.00 13.75 -15.59
CA ASN A 201 -2.28 13.46 -16.84
C ASN A 201 -0.82 13.92 -16.84
N LEU A 202 -0.38 14.72 -15.87
CA LEU A 202 1.01 15.17 -15.78
C LEU A 202 1.94 13.98 -15.50
N ARG A 203 2.77 13.63 -16.47
CA ARG A 203 3.90 12.72 -16.28
C ARG A 203 5.03 13.47 -15.56
N ILE A 204 5.04 13.38 -14.23
CA ILE A 204 6.04 14.06 -13.40
C ILE A 204 7.45 13.57 -13.73
N ALA A 205 8.40 14.50 -13.82
CA ALA A 205 9.81 14.18 -14.05
C ALA A 205 10.47 13.68 -12.76
N SER A 206 11.47 12.80 -12.88
CA SER A 206 12.26 12.31 -11.74
C SER A 206 13.22 13.35 -11.16
N GLY A 207 13.59 14.37 -11.95
CA GLY A 207 14.64 15.33 -11.62
C GLY A 207 16.06 14.73 -11.56
N ARG A 208 16.24 13.48 -12.02
CA ARG A 208 17.49 12.72 -11.94
C ARG A 208 17.90 12.23 -13.33
N PRO A 209 18.52 13.08 -14.16
CA PRO A 209 18.76 12.79 -15.59
C PRO A 209 19.82 11.71 -15.84
N TYR A 210 20.67 11.43 -14.85
CA TYR A 210 21.73 10.41 -14.96
C TYR A 210 21.38 9.08 -14.27
N ASN A 211 20.16 8.97 -13.73
CA ASN A 211 19.69 7.76 -13.06
C ASN A 211 18.75 6.97 -13.97
N PRO A 212 18.75 5.63 -13.90
CA PRO A 212 17.76 4.83 -14.58
C PRO A 212 16.38 5.00 -13.94
N SER A 213 15.33 4.66 -14.68
CA SER A 213 13.94 4.63 -14.18
C SER A 213 13.60 3.36 -13.39
N MET A 214 14.41 2.31 -13.52
CA MET A 214 14.22 0.99 -12.90
C MET A 214 15.59 0.40 -12.52
N SER A 215 15.57 -0.51 -11.56
CA SER A 215 16.73 -1.24 -11.05
C SER A 215 16.49 -2.74 -11.14
N LYS A 216 17.55 -3.54 -11.20
CA LYS A 216 17.43 -5.00 -11.12
C LYS A 216 17.41 -5.41 -9.64
N PRO A 217 16.41 -6.18 -9.17
CA PRO A 217 16.44 -6.71 -7.81
C PRO A 217 17.69 -7.52 -7.55
N ASP A 218 18.27 -7.34 -6.36
CA ASP A 218 19.30 -8.21 -5.83
C ASP A 218 18.71 -9.60 -5.63
N GLY A 219 19.49 -10.61 -6.02
CA GLY A 219 19.04 -11.99 -6.03
C GLY A 219 20.24 -12.89 -5.94
N TRP A 220 20.71 -13.13 -4.73
CA TRP A 220 21.93 -13.91 -4.45
C TRP A 220 21.76 -15.42 -4.72
N GLY A 221 20.70 -15.82 -5.41
CA GLY A 221 20.28 -17.21 -5.62
C GLY A 221 20.02 -17.95 -4.30
N VAL A 222 19.81 -17.23 -3.21
CA VAL A 222 19.37 -17.75 -1.91
C VAL A 222 17.86 -17.61 -1.85
N THR A 223 17.19 -18.71 -1.53
CA THR A 223 15.75 -18.78 -1.33
C THR A 223 15.44 -18.89 0.16
N LYS A 224 14.23 -18.51 0.57
CA LYS A 224 13.75 -18.60 1.95
C LYS A 224 14.03 -20.00 2.53
N GLY A 225 14.71 -20.06 3.68
CA GLY A 225 15.14 -21.30 4.34
C GLY A 225 16.66 -21.56 4.29
N THR A 226 17.38 -20.79 3.48
CA THR A 226 18.85 -20.75 3.51
C THR A 226 19.34 -20.02 4.77
N ALA A 227 20.48 -20.47 5.31
CA ALA A 227 21.02 -19.94 6.58
C ALA A 227 21.29 -18.44 6.51
N GLU A 228 21.60 -17.92 5.32
CA GLU A 228 21.87 -16.52 5.04
C GLU A 228 20.64 -15.60 5.19
N LEU A 229 19.41 -16.14 5.11
CA LEU A 229 18.16 -15.38 5.25
C LEU A 229 17.51 -15.54 6.64
N MET A 230 18.15 -16.27 7.57
CA MET A 230 17.67 -16.39 8.94
C MET A 230 18.00 -15.12 9.73
N GLN A 231 17.00 -14.57 10.41
CA GLN A 231 17.16 -13.35 11.20
C GLN A 231 18.16 -13.59 12.34
N GLN A 232 19.26 -12.84 12.34
CA GLN A 232 20.30 -12.96 13.34
C GLN A 232 19.97 -12.12 14.59
N LYS A 233 20.39 -12.60 15.76
CA LYS A 233 20.23 -11.87 17.03
C LYS A 233 21.21 -10.69 17.14
N GLU A 234 22.34 -10.79 16.46
CA GLU A 234 23.41 -9.79 16.44
C GLU A 234 23.56 -9.20 15.04
N ALA A 235 24.21 -8.04 14.94
CA ALA A 235 24.47 -7.40 13.65
C ALA A 235 25.36 -8.29 12.77
N THR A 236 25.10 -8.28 11.46
CA THR A 236 25.94 -8.98 10.49
C THR A 236 27.38 -8.47 10.55
N THR A 237 28.34 -9.37 10.72
CA THR A 237 29.75 -9.03 10.86
C THR A 237 30.39 -8.70 9.49
N GLU A 238 31.50 -7.96 9.50
CA GLU A 238 32.27 -7.68 8.27
C GLU A 238 32.73 -8.97 7.55
N GLN A 239 33.02 -10.02 8.31
CA GLN A 239 33.41 -11.31 7.75
C GLN A 239 32.25 -11.99 7.01
N GLN A 240 31.04 -11.98 7.61
CA GLN A 240 29.84 -12.50 6.95
C GLN A 240 29.51 -11.71 5.68
N LEU A 241 29.67 -10.38 5.71
CA LEU A 241 29.51 -9.54 4.52
C LEU A 241 30.53 -9.90 3.43
N LYS A 242 31.79 -10.09 3.79
CA LYS A 242 32.85 -10.48 2.84
C LYS A 242 32.55 -11.84 2.17
N GLU A 243 32.10 -12.83 2.95
CA GLU A 243 31.70 -14.14 2.43
C GLU A 243 30.50 -14.04 1.48
N LEU A 244 29.51 -13.21 1.81
CA LEU A 244 28.38 -12.92 0.93
C LEU A 244 28.87 -12.30 -0.38
N PHE A 245 29.67 -11.23 -0.32
CA PHE A 245 30.19 -10.54 -1.52
C PHE A 245 31.03 -11.45 -2.42
N GLU A 246 31.87 -12.33 -1.86
CA GLU A 246 32.64 -13.30 -2.66
C GLU A 246 31.72 -14.30 -3.37
N LYS A 247 30.66 -14.78 -2.71
CA LYS A 247 29.63 -15.64 -3.35
C LYS A 247 28.90 -14.93 -4.51
N GLN A 248 28.83 -13.59 -4.55
CA GLN A 248 28.28 -12.86 -5.71
C GLN A 248 29.13 -13.07 -6.96
N LYS A 249 30.44 -12.88 -6.79
CA LYS A 249 31.38 -12.74 -7.90
C LYS A 249 31.44 -14.03 -8.71
N PHE A 250 31.31 -15.18 -8.05
CA PHE A 250 31.28 -16.49 -8.67
C PHE A 250 30.00 -16.80 -9.46
N LYS A 251 28.88 -16.10 -9.22
CA LYS A 251 27.61 -16.31 -9.95
C LYS A 251 27.42 -15.39 -11.15
N LEU A 252 28.33 -14.43 -11.36
CA LEU A 252 28.33 -13.48 -12.48
C LEU A 252 29.28 -13.89 -13.62
N GLN A 253 29.95 -15.05 -13.51
CA GLN A 253 30.66 -15.75 -14.60
C GLN A 253 29.76 -16.84 -15.19
#